data_AF-A0A2U4AFS3-F1
#
_entry.id   AF-A0A2U4AFS3-F1
#
_cell.length_a   1.000
_cell.length_b   1.000
_cell.length_c   1.000
_cell.angle_alpha   90.00
_cell.angle_beta   90.00
_cell.angle_gamma   90.00
#
_symmetry.space_group_name_H-M   'P 1'
#
loop_
_entity.id
_entity.type
_entity.pdbx_description
1 polymer ?
#
loop_
_entity_poly.entity_id
_entity_poly.type
_entity_poly.pdbx_seq_one_letter_code
_entity_poly.pdbx_strand_id
1 'polypeptide(L)'
;MSVQVVSAAAAAKVPEVELKDLSPSEAEPQLGLSTAAVSAMAPPAGGGDPEAPAPVAERPPAPGPGSGPAAALSPAAGKVPQASAMKRSDPHHQHQRHRDGGEALVSPDGTVTEAPRTVKKQIQFADQKQEFNKRPTKIGRRSLSRSISQSSTDSYSSAASYTDSSDDETSPRDKQQKNSKGSSDFCVKNIKQAEFGRREIEIAEQEMPALMALRKRAQGEKPLAGAKIVGCTHITAQTAVLMETLGALGAQCRWAACNIYSTLNEVAAALAENGFPVFAWKGESEDDFWWCIDRCVNVEGWQPNMILDDGGDLTHWIYKKYPNMFKKIKGIVEESVTGVHRLYQLSKAGKLCVPAMNVNDSVTKQKFDNLYCCRESILDGLKRTTDMMFGGKQVVVCGYGEVGKGCCAALKAMGSIVYVTEIDPICALQACMDGFRLVKLNEVIRQVDIVITCTGNKNVVTREHLDRMKNSCIVCNMGHSNTEIDVTYQSISQCDFHSGFKFLWHFSDTTVFLSE
;
A
#
# COMPACT_ATOMS: atom_id res chain seq x y z
N MET A 1 38.92 -19.22 52.04
CA MET A 1 40.00 -18.24 51.80
C MET A 1 39.99 -17.84 50.34
N SER A 2 39.55 -16.60 50.13
CA SER A 2 39.69 -15.69 48.99
C SER A 2 41.12 -15.71 48.37
N VAL A 3 41.46 -15.34 47.12
CA VAL A 3 41.24 -14.08 46.34
C VAL A 3 41.82 -14.23 44.89
N GLN A 4 41.15 -13.59 43.91
CA GLN A 4 41.54 -12.90 42.61
C GLN A 4 42.65 -13.45 41.67
N VAL A 5 42.45 -13.63 40.35
CA VAL A 5 42.20 -12.70 39.19
C VAL A 5 43.37 -11.79 38.82
N VAL A 6 43.96 -11.99 37.62
CA VAL A 6 44.46 -10.93 36.71
C VAL A 6 44.28 -11.33 35.23
N SER A 7 43.87 -10.34 34.44
CA SER A 7 43.52 -10.30 33.01
C SER A 7 44.73 -10.12 32.07
N ALA A 8 44.63 -10.57 30.81
CA ALA A 8 45.25 -9.88 29.67
C ALA A 8 44.51 -10.21 28.36
N ALA A 9 43.98 -9.16 27.72
CA ALA A 9 43.34 -9.17 26.41
C ALA A 9 44.39 -9.02 25.28
N ALA A 10 44.14 -9.65 24.13
CA ALA A 10 44.85 -9.35 22.88
C ALA A 10 43.82 -9.17 21.76
N ALA A 11 43.58 -7.90 21.41
CA ALA A 11 42.81 -7.50 20.24
C ALA A 11 43.73 -7.43 19.02
N ALA A 12 43.41 -8.17 17.96
CA ALA A 12 44.09 -8.06 16.67
C ALA A 12 43.47 -6.89 15.87
N LYS A 13 44.32 -5.92 15.52
CA LYS A 13 43.99 -4.78 14.64
C LYS A 13 43.74 -5.26 13.21
N VAL A 14 42.64 -4.78 12.60
CA VAL A 14 42.41 -4.76 11.15
C VAL A 14 42.84 -3.39 10.64
N PRO A 15 43.57 -3.26 9.51
CA PRO A 15 44.05 -1.97 9.05
C PRO A 15 42.95 -1.15 8.36
N GLU A 16 42.84 0.11 8.77
CA GLU A 16 42.17 1.20 8.07
C GLU A 16 42.78 1.39 6.67
N VAL A 17 41.93 1.55 5.66
CA VAL A 17 42.34 2.05 4.33
C VAL A 17 41.70 3.42 4.15
N GLU A 18 42.54 4.46 4.14
CA GLU A 18 42.20 5.84 3.76
C GLU A 18 41.62 5.86 2.34
N LEU A 19 40.42 6.42 2.18
CA LEU A 19 39.92 6.93 0.90
C LEU A 19 40.41 8.37 0.74
N LYS A 20 41.41 8.57 -0.14
CA LYS A 20 41.80 9.87 -0.65
C LYS A 20 41.31 10.04 -2.10
N ASP A 21 40.64 11.17 -2.29
CA ASP A 21 40.32 11.93 -3.51
C ASP A 21 40.80 11.36 -4.85
N LEU A 22 39.84 11.06 -5.74
CA LEU A 22 40.04 11.11 -7.19
C LEU A 22 38.80 11.72 -7.86
N SER A 23 38.99 12.91 -8.44
CA SER A 23 38.07 13.60 -9.34
C SER A 23 38.01 12.90 -10.72
N PRO A 24 36.93 13.11 -11.50
CA PRO A 24 36.74 12.42 -12.77
C PRO A 24 37.55 13.12 -13.87
N SER A 25 38.44 12.37 -14.54
CA SER A 25 39.02 12.76 -15.81
C SER A 25 38.67 11.76 -16.89
N GLU A 26 38.46 12.32 -18.08
CA GLU A 26 37.88 11.76 -19.29
C GLU A 26 38.71 10.61 -19.87
N ALA A 27 38.03 9.54 -20.34
CA ALA A 27 38.44 8.75 -21.50
C ALA A 27 37.35 7.73 -21.87
N GLU A 28 36.64 7.97 -22.97
CA GLU A 28 35.89 6.95 -23.71
C GLU A 28 36.86 5.96 -24.39
N PRO A 29 36.51 4.67 -24.54
CA PRO A 29 37.10 3.82 -25.56
C PRO A 29 36.15 3.69 -26.76
N GLN A 30 36.60 4.20 -27.90
CA GLN A 30 36.05 3.94 -29.23
C GLN A 30 36.10 2.43 -29.55
N LEU A 31 34.96 1.84 -29.90
CA LEU A 31 34.87 0.49 -30.47
C LEU A 31 34.83 0.58 -31.99
N GLY A 32 35.92 0.16 -32.63
CA GLY A 32 36.06 0.03 -34.08
C GLY A 32 35.25 -1.15 -34.63
N LEU A 33 34.66 -0.92 -35.80
CA LEU A 33 34.01 -1.95 -36.62
C LEU A 33 35.03 -3.01 -37.08
N SER A 34 34.63 -4.27 -37.02
CA SER A 34 35.21 -5.34 -37.84
C SER A 34 34.10 -6.28 -38.31
N THR A 35 33.88 -6.31 -39.62
CA THR A 35 33.04 -7.24 -40.38
C THR A 35 33.75 -8.59 -40.56
N ALA A 36 33.16 -9.69 -40.10
CA ALA A 36 33.31 -11.02 -40.71
C ALA A 36 32.36 -12.07 -40.10
N ALA A 37 31.85 -12.93 -40.99
CA ALA A 37 31.34 -14.30 -40.79
C ALA A 37 29.89 -14.50 -40.31
N VAL A 38 29.06 -14.78 -41.33
CA VAL A 38 27.75 -15.43 -41.33
C VAL A 38 27.94 -16.95 -41.21
N SER A 39 27.16 -17.66 -40.35
CA SER A 39 26.34 -18.85 -40.71
C SER A 39 25.95 -19.74 -39.49
N ALA A 40 24.71 -20.29 -39.58
CA ALA A 40 24.11 -21.45 -38.87
C ALA A 40 23.78 -21.29 -37.36
N MET A 41 22.65 -21.73 -36.79
CA MET A 41 21.77 -22.87 -37.10
C MET A 41 20.38 -22.71 -36.41
N ALA A 42 19.33 -23.27 -37.02
CA ALA A 42 17.94 -23.31 -36.55
C ALA A 42 17.64 -24.48 -35.57
N PRO A 43 16.50 -24.48 -34.82
CA PRO A 43 16.08 -25.59 -33.94
C PRO A 43 15.28 -26.69 -34.68
N PRO A 44 15.11 -27.90 -34.12
CA PRO A 44 14.62 -29.07 -34.86
C PRO A 44 13.08 -29.19 -34.86
N ALA A 45 12.56 -29.77 -35.95
CA ALA A 45 11.18 -30.22 -36.10
C ALA A 45 11.13 -31.76 -36.16
N GLY A 46 10.10 -32.35 -35.55
CA GLY A 46 9.80 -33.78 -35.61
C GLY A 46 8.45 -34.04 -36.31
N GLY A 47 8.52 -34.71 -37.46
CA GLY A 47 7.67 -35.81 -37.97
C GLY A 47 6.14 -35.71 -38.04
N GLY A 48 5.61 -35.79 -39.28
CA GLY A 48 4.25 -36.24 -39.61
C GLY A 48 3.79 -35.80 -41.01
N ASP A 49 3.54 -36.76 -41.91
CA ASP A 49 3.31 -36.66 -43.37
C ASP A 49 2.12 -35.78 -43.85
N PRO A 50 2.07 -35.38 -45.14
CA PRO A 50 1.12 -34.39 -45.65
C PRO A 50 -0.12 -34.98 -46.34
N GLU A 51 -1.28 -34.39 -46.11
CA GLU A 51 -2.50 -34.56 -46.92
C GLU A 51 -2.87 -33.20 -47.55
N ALA A 52 -3.12 -33.19 -48.86
CA ALA A 52 -3.25 -32.00 -49.71
C ALA A 52 -4.59 -31.26 -49.55
N PRO A 53 -4.64 -29.92 -49.70
CA PRO A 53 -5.91 -29.20 -49.89
C PRO A 53 -6.09 -28.66 -51.32
N ALA A 54 -7.35 -28.68 -51.79
CA ALA A 54 -7.86 -28.09 -53.03
C ALA A 54 -8.31 -26.61 -52.82
N PRO A 55 -8.55 -25.81 -53.89
CA PRO A 55 -8.28 -24.36 -53.87
C PRO A 55 -9.47 -23.40 -53.68
N VAL A 56 -9.07 -22.20 -53.24
CA VAL A 56 -9.57 -20.80 -53.27
C VAL A 56 -10.83 -20.42 -54.08
N ALA A 57 -11.64 -19.52 -53.50
CA ALA A 57 -12.47 -18.54 -54.23
C ALA A 57 -12.42 -17.14 -53.55
N GLU A 58 -11.97 -16.12 -54.30
CA GLU A 58 -11.89 -14.70 -53.90
C GLU A 58 -13.19 -13.93 -54.18
N ARG A 59 -13.44 -12.86 -53.41
CA ARG A 59 -14.50 -11.84 -53.63
C ARG A 59 -13.85 -10.44 -53.71
N PRO A 60 -14.39 -9.49 -54.52
CA PRO A 60 -13.67 -8.28 -54.92
C PRO A 60 -13.84 -7.08 -53.95
N PRO A 61 -12.93 -6.08 -54.00
CA PRO A 61 -12.93 -4.94 -53.08
C PRO A 61 -13.72 -3.72 -53.59
N ALA A 62 -14.13 -2.86 -52.64
CA ALA A 62 -14.86 -1.61 -52.83
C ALA A 62 -13.96 -0.42 -53.26
N PRO A 63 -14.49 0.60 -53.95
CA PRO A 63 -13.68 1.73 -54.45
C PRO A 63 -13.66 2.96 -53.52
N GLY A 64 -12.51 3.64 -53.50
CA GLY A 64 -12.27 4.98 -52.94
C GLY A 64 -11.92 6.01 -54.03
N PRO A 65 -11.70 7.29 -53.68
CA PRO A 65 -12.43 8.42 -54.29
C PRO A 65 -11.70 9.18 -55.40
N GLY A 66 -12.49 9.82 -56.28
CA GLY A 66 -12.06 10.74 -57.34
C GLY A 66 -12.58 12.18 -57.15
N SER A 67 -11.89 13.11 -57.80
CA SER A 67 -11.74 14.55 -57.54
C SER A 67 -12.74 15.52 -58.22
N GLY A 68 -13.25 16.51 -57.45
CA GLY A 68 -13.60 17.94 -57.76
C GLY A 68 -14.55 18.32 -58.92
N PRO A 69 -14.96 19.61 -59.11
CA PRO A 69 -15.00 20.77 -58.19
C PRO A 69 -16.36 21.54 -58.14
N ALA A 70 -16.47 22.46 -57.17
CA ALA A 70 -17.22 23.74 -57.05
C ALA A 70 -18.64 23.96 -57.68
N ALA A 71 -19.61 24.37 -56.86
CA ALA A 71 -20.34 25.67 -56.95
C ALA A 71 -21.54 25.73 -55.98
N ALA A 72 -21.79 26.95 -55.47
CA ALA A 72 -22.82 27.32 -54.51
C ALA A 72 -24.26 27.24 -55.05
N LEU A 73 -25.25 27.16 -54.13
CA LEU A 73 -26.52 27.92 -54.12
C LEU A 73 -27.45 27.43 -52.98
N SER A 74 -27.81 28.35 -52.07
CA SER A 74 -29.04 28.33 -51.25
C SER A 74 -30.20 28.92 -52.10
N PRO A 75 -31.52 28.67 -51.87
CA PRO A 75 -32.19 29.05 -50.60
C PRO A 75 -33.49 28.30 -50.16
N ALA A 76 -33.91 28.66 -48.93
CA ALA A 76 -35.29 28.92 -48.44
C ALA A 76 -36.25 27.79 -47.95
N ALA A 77 -36.50 27.87 -46.63
CA ALA A 77 -37.79 28.07 -45.93
C ALA A 77 -38.91 27.00 -45.93
N GLY A 78 -39.38 26.62 -44.72
CA GLY A 78 -40.67 25.93 -44.57
C GLY A 78 -41.03 25.40 -43.17
N LYS A 79 -41.38 26.30 -42.25
CA LYS A 79 -42.38 26.23 -41.15
C LYS A 79 -42.48 25.01 -40.18
N VAL A 80 -42.41 25.39 -38.89
CA VAL A 80 -42.93 24.74 -37.66
C VAL A 80 -44.48 24.78 -37.64
N PRO A 81 -45.15 23.94 -36.81
CA PRO A 81 -45.82 24.54 -35.66
C PRO A 81 -45.65 23.79 -34.34
N GLN A 82 -45.79 24.58 -33.28
CA GLN A 82 -45.61 24.30 -31.86
C GLN A 82 -46.99 24.32 -31.15
N ALA A 83 -46.95 23.99 -29.85
CA ALA A 83 -47.89 24.36 -28.78
C ALA A 83 -48.99 23.30 -28.45
N SER A 84 -49.38 23.07 -27.20
CA SER A 84 -49.48 23.99 -26.06
C SER A 84 -49.41 23.30 -24.69
N ALA A 85 -49.00 24.09 -23.70
CA ALA A 85 -48.98 23.81 -22.26
C ALA A 85 -50.35 24.02 -21.58
N MET A 86 -50.54 23.46 -20.36
CA MET A 86 -50.73 24.23 -19.10
C MET A 86 -51.30 23.42 -17.90
N LYS A 87 -50.70 23.71 -16.73
CA LYS A 87 -51.26 23.92 -15.36
C LYS A 87 -51.66 22.75 -14.42
N ARG A 88 -50.84 22.65 -13.35
CA ARG A 88 -51.09 22.55 -11.88
C ARG A 88 -52.43 21.98 -11.37
N SER A 89 -52.34 20.97 -10.48
CA SER A 89 -52.73 21.02 -9.04
C SER A 89 -52.74 19.62 -8.39
N ASP A 90 -52.15 19.46 -7.21
CA ASP A 90 -52.36 18.32 -6.28
C ASP A 90 -53.79 18.34 -5.69
N PRO A 91 -54.39 17.18 -5.35
CA PRO A 91 -54.44 16.80 -3.93
C PRO A 91 -54.37 15.28 -3.63
N HIS A 92 -54.16 15.01 -2.33
CA HIS A 92 -54.04 13.73 -1.61
C HIS A 92 -55.13 12.64 -1.83
N HIS A 93 -54.66 11.38 -1.62
CA HIS A 93 -55.32 10.19 -1.02
C HIS A 93 -56.48 9.46 -1.76
N GLN A 94 -56.27 8.19 -2.16
CA GLN A 94 -56.82 6.97 -1.51
C GLN A 94 -56.55 5.66 -2.31
N HIS A 95 -56.53 4.55 -1.56
CA HIS A 95 -56.31 3.14 -1.90
C HIS A 95 -57.07 2.54 -3.09
N GLN A 96 -56.45 1.59 -3.82
CA GLN A 96 -56.89 0.18 -4.04
C GLN A 96 -55.98 -0.51 -5.09
N ARG A 97 -55.22 -1.57 -4.71
CA ARG A 97 -55.50 -3.02 -4.82
C ARG A 97 -54.99 -3.69 -6.12
N HIS A 98 -54.11 -4.69 -5.92
CA HIS A 98 -53.79 -5.87 -6.75
C HIS A 98 -53.26 -5.59 -8.18
N ARG A 99 -52.25 -6.30 -8.71
CA ARG A 99 -52.11 -7.76 -8.79
C ARG A 99 -50.69 -8.11 -9.27
N ASP A 100 -50.01 -9.02 -8.58
CA ASP A 100 -48.87 -9.77 -9.09
C ASP A 100 -49.31 -10.65 -10.27
N GLY A 101 -48.50 -10.67 -11.32
CA GLY A 101 -48.57 -11.66 -12.41
C GLY A 101 -47.24 -12.40 -12.48
N GLY A 102 -47.27 -13.70 -12.12
CA GLY A 102 -46.20 -14.65 -12.41
C GLY A 102 -46.64 -15.60 -13.52
N GLU A 103 -45.79 -15.79 -14.53
CA GLU A 103 -45.89 -16.89 -15.48
C GLU A 103 -45.02 -18.06 -15.02
N ALA A 104 -45.58 -19.26 -15.22
CA ALA A 104 -45.09 -20.55 -14.75
C ALA A 104 -44.30 -21.30 -15.83
N LEU A 105 -43.41 -22.20 -15.40
CA LEU A 105 -42.87 -23.29 -16.21
C LEU A 105 -43.15 -24.61 -15.48
N VAL A 106 -43.74 -25.56 -16.21
CA VAL A 106 -44.13 -26.91 -15.76
C VAL A 106 -43.20 -27.93 -16.44
N SER A 107 -42.84 -28.98 -15.70
CA SER A 107 -42.15 -30.18 -16.20
C SER A 107 -42.93 -31.46 -15.87
N PRO A 108 -42.67 -32.56 -16.59
CA PRO A 108 -43.66 -33.57 -16.95
C PRO A 108 -43.48 -34.89 -16.18
N ASP A 109 -44.52 -35.36 -15.49
CA ASP A 109 -44.82 -36.79 -15.25
C ASP A 109 -46.05 -36.93 -14.32
N GLY A 110 -47.22 -36.67 -14.88
CA GLY A 110 -48.48 -36.51 -14.16
C GLY A 110 -48.93 -37.69 -13.28
N THR A 111 -48.49 -37.71 -12.03
CA THR A 111 -49.20 -38.37 -10.92
C THR A 111 -49.18 -37.49 -9.66
N VAL A 112 -50.36 -37.41 -9.02
CA VAL A 112 -50.74 -36.47 -7.96
C VAL A 112 -50.80 -37.21 -6.63
N THR A 113 -50.16 -36.66 -5.59
CA THR A 113 -50.39 -37.05 -4.19
C THR A 113 -50.55 -35.81 -3.32
N GLU A 114 -51.68 -35.71 -2.61
CA GLU A 114 -52.09 -34.58 -1.77
C GLU A 114 -51.30 -34.47 -0.45
N ALA A 115 -51.02 -33.23 -0.02
CA ALA A 115 -50.54 -32.90 1.33
C ALA A 115 -51.52 -31.92 2.03
N PRO A 116 -51.68 -31.99 3.36
CA PRO A 116 -52.80 -31.34 4.06
C PRO A 116 -52.57 -29.85 4.38
N ARG A 117 -53.68 -29.12 4.46
CA ARG A 117 -53.79 -27.66 4.62
C ARG A 117 -53.33 -27.13 5.98
N THR A 118 -52.68 -25.97 5.91
CA THR A 118 -52.17 -25.13 7.01
C THR A 118 -53.29 -24.37 7.74
N VAL A 119 -53.20 -24.33 9.09
CA VAL A 119 -54.00 -23.46 9.97
C VAL A 119 -53.10 -22.34 10.51
N LYS A 120 -53.52 -21.10 10.28
CA LYS A 120 -52.87 -19.86 10.73
C LYS A 120 -53.07 -19.64 12.23
N LYS A 121 -51.99 -19.35 12.97
CA LYS A 121 -52.03 -18.60 14.25
C LYS A 121 -51.22 -17.31 14.10
N GLN A 122 -51.92 -16.19 14.28
CA GLN A 122 -51.42 -14.82 14.31
C GLN A 122 -50.69 -14.54 15.64
N ILE A 123 -49.55 -13.85 15.57
CA ILE A 123 -48.88 -13.22 16.71
C ILE A 123 -48.96 -11.70 16.51
N GLN A 124 -49.35 -10.99 17.56
CA GLN A 124 -49.66 -9.56 17.61
C GLN A 124 -48.39 -8.68 17.60
N PHE A 125 -48.44 -7.55 16.89
CA PHE A 125 -47.49 -6.44 17.02
C PHE A 125 -48.18 -5.31 17.81
N ALA A 126 -47.52 -4.80 18.84
CA ALA A 126 -48.01 -3.69 19.66
C ALA A 126 -47.44 -2.35 19.17
N ASP A 127 -48.34 -1.43 18.83
CA ASP A 127 -48.08 -0.01 18.56
C ASP A 127 -47.85 0.76 19.86
N GLN A 128 -46.73 1.50 19.98
CA GLN A 128 -46.67 2.68 20.84
C GLN A 128 -45.91 3.83 20.14
N LYS A 129 -46.70 4.78 19.62
CA LYS A 129 -46.25 6.12 19.19
C LYS A 129 -45.89 6.95 20.41
N GLN A 130 -44.71 7.56 20.44
CA GLN A 130 -44.34 8.59 21.41
C GLN A 130 -44.64 9.99 20.84
N GLU A 131 -45.47 10.75 21.55
CA GLU A 131 -45.86 12.13 21.24
C GLU A 131 -44.70 13.12 21.50
N PHE A 132 -44.18 13.72 20.43
CA PHE A 132 -43.35 14.93 20.48
C PHE A 132 -44.28 16.15 20.43
N ASN A 133 -44.72 16.67 21.59
CA ASN A 133 -45.11 18.09 21.81
C ASN A 133 -45.85 18.29 23.15
N LYS A 134 -45.14 18.54 24.25
CA LYS A 134 -45.68 19.24 25.43
C LYS A 134 -44.57 20.08 26.09
N ARG A 135 -44.70 21.41 26.05
CA ARG A 135 -43.92 22.34 26.89
C ARG A 135 -44.64 22.54 28.23
N PRO A 136 -43.96 22.42 29.39
CA PRO A 136 -44.53 22.88 30.66
C PRO A 136 -44.06 24.31 30.99
N THR A 137 -45.03 25.20 31.14
CA THR A 137 -44.90 26.50 31.82
C THR A 137 -45.17 26.32 33.32
N LYS A 138 -44.21 26.65 34.20
CA LYS A 138 -44.43 27.34 35.50
C LYS A 138 -43.11 27.57 36.25
N ILE A 139 -42.96 28.80 36.73
CA ILE A 139 -41.80 29.38 37.42
C ILE A 139 -41.83 29.03 38.91
N GLY A 140 -40.68 28.64 39.47
CA GLY A 140 -40.42 28.57 40.90
C GLY A 140 -38.92 28.72 41.19
N ARG A 141 -38.53 29.85 41.78
CA ARG A 141 -37.13 30.19 42.15
C ARG A 141 -36.55 29.14 43.12
N ARG A 142 -35.37 28.58 42.80
CA ARG A 142 -34.33 28.16 43.77
C ARG A 142 -32.98 27.97 43.06
N SER A 143 -31.92 28.29 43.79
CA SER A 143 -30.54 28.53 43.37
C SER A 143 -29.87 27.38 42.59
N LEU A 144 -29.06 27.74 41.59
CA LEU A 144 -28.22 26.85 40.81
C LEU A 144 -27.07 26.26 41.65
N SER A 145 -27.18 25.00 42.04
CA SER A 145 -26.04 24.15 42.35
C SER A 145 -25.86 23.16 41.19
N ARG A 146 -24.69 23.18 40.56
CA ARG A 146 -24.31 22.26 39.48
C ARG A 146 -24.27 20.83 40.04
N SER A 147 -25.27 20.02 39.69
CA SER A 147 -25.23 18.56 39.88
C SER A 147 -24.42 17.93 38.74
N ILE A 148 -23.24 17.41 39.07
CA ILE A 148 -22.45 16.53 38.20
C ILE A 148 -23.20 15.18 38.12
N SER A 149 -23.62 14.81 36.91
CA SER A 149 -24.13 13.48 36.59
C SER A 149 -23.01 12.44 36.71
N GLN A 150 -23.15 11.48 37.63
CA GLN A 150 -22.29 10.31 37.79
C GLN A 150 -22.58 9.27 36.70
N SER A 151 -22.18 9.54 35.46
CA SER A 151 -22.20 8.55 34.38
C SER A 151 -20.99 8.71 33.46
N SER A 152 -19.80 8.76 34.05
CA SER A 152 -18.52 8.86 33.32
C SER A 152 -17.35 8.25 34.09
N THR A 153 -17.54 7.07 34.72
CA THR A 153 -16.44 6.33 35.35
C THR A 153 -15.96 5.10 34.57
N ASP A 154 -16.58 4.77 33.44
CA ASP A 154 -16.15 3.65 32.58
C ASP A 154 -15.74 4.12 31.17
N SER A 155 -15.07 5.26 31.10
CA SER A 155 -14.22 5.57 29.95
C SER A 155 -12.78 5.41 30.37
N TYR A 156 -12.21 4.23 30.10
CA TYR A 156 -10.78 4.12 29.84
C TYR A 156 -10.48 4.93 28.58
N SER A 157 -10.49 6.25 28.72
CA SER A 157 -9.76 7.13 27.83
C SER A 157 -8.31 6.71 27.92
N SER A 158 -7.71 6.37 26.79
CA SER A 158 -6.30 6.09 26.61
C SER A 158 -5.47 7.35 26.89
N ALA A 159 -5.44 7.77 28.16
CA ALA A 159 -4.42 8.62 28.73
C ALA A 159 -3.40 7.69 29.40
N ALA A 160 -2.76 6.84 28.60
CA ALA A 160 -1.55 6.16 29.01
C ALA A 160 -0.39 7.16 28.87
N SER A 161 -0.22 7.93 29.94
CA SER A 161 1.07 8.38 30.48
C SER A 161 2.09 8.98 29.50
N TYR A 162 2.01 10.30 29.32
CA TYR A 162 3.14 11.17 28.94
C TYR A 162 4.15 11.35 30.09
N THR A 163 4.46 10.29 30.83
CA THR A 163 5.41 10.33 31.95
C THR A 163 6.34 9.12 31.91
N ASP A 164 7.26 9.12 30.95
CA ASP A 164 8.66 8.73 31.20
C ASP A 164 9.55 9.32 30.09
N SER A 165 9.75 10.63 30.14
CA SER A 165 10.63 11.39 29.24
C SER A 165 12.06 11.36 29.78
N SER A 166 12.62 10.17 30.00
CA SER A 166 14.04 10.00 30.36
C SER A 166 14.76 8.92 29.54
N ASP A 167 14.04 8.10 28.78
CA ASP A 167 14.59 6.95 28.05
C ASP A 167 14.74 7.19 26.53
N ASP A 168 14.39 8.36 26.00
CA ASP A 168 14.23 8.55 24.54
C ASP A 168 15.51 8.91 23.76
N GLU A 169 16.64 9.11 24.44
CA GLU A 169 17.90 9.54 23.81
C GLU A 169 18.83 8.38 23.41
N THR A 170 18.53 7.14 23.78
CA THR A 170 19.38 5.98 23.47
C THR A 170 18.78 5.09 22.40
N SER A 171 19.58 4.77 21.38
CA SER A 171 19.17 3.88 20.28
C SER A 171 18.74 2.52 20.85
N PRO A 172 17.68 1.89 20.32
CA PRO A 172 17.29 0.53 20.70
C PRO A 172 18.43 -0.49 20.61
N ARG A 173 19.44 -0.22 19.78
CA ARG A 173 20.65 -1.05 19.63
C ARG A 173 21.51 -1.11 20.88
N ASP A 174 21.53 -0.04 21.67
CA ASP A 174 22.33 0.06 22.88
C ASP A 174 21.59 -0.48 24.12
N LYS A 175 20.28 -0.69 23.98
CA LYS A 175 19.42 -1.21 25.05
C LYS A 175 19.39 -2.72 25.03
N GLN A 176 19.99 -3.35 26.04
CA GLN A 176 19.84 -4.79 26.23
C GLN A 176 18.44 -5.13 26.76
N GLN A 177 17.65 -5.79 25.94
CA GLN A 177 16.32 -6.26 26.27
C GLN A 177 16.25 -7.78 26.18
N LYS A 178 15.38 -8.39 26.98
CA LYS A 178 15.08 -9.83 26.96
C LYS A 178 13.58 -10.04 26.99
N ASN A 179 13.10 -11.05 26.28
CA ASN A 179 11.72 -11.51 26.42
C ASN A 179 11.55 -12.37 27.68
N SER A 180 10.31 -12.75 28.02
CA SER A 180 10.05 -13.59 29.21
C SER A 180 10.76 -14.95 29.19
N LYS A 181 11.13 -15.45 28.01
CA LYS A 181 11.87 -16.71 27.80
C LYS A 181 13.39 -16.52 27.91
N GLY A 182 13.87 -15.31 28.17
CA GLY A 182 15.29 -14.98 28.34
C GLY A 182 16.09 -14.80 27.04
N SER A 183 15.44 -14.87 25.88
CA SER A 183 16.08 -14.59 24.58
C SER A 183 16.34 -13.10 24.41
N SER A 184 17.43 -12.76 23.74
CA SER A 184 17.81 -11.41 23.31
C SER A 184 18.12 -11.35 21.81
N ASP A 185 17.68 -12.34 21.02
CA ASP A 185 17.86 -12.37 19.56
C ASP A 185 16.78 -11.53 18.85
N PHE A 186 16.71 -10.25 19.18
CA PHE A 186 15.81 -9.25 18.58
C PHE A 186 16.32 -7.84 18.91
N CYS A 187 15.83 -6.82 18.21
CA CYS A 187 16.04 -5.41 18.54
C CYS A 187 14.76 -4.63 18.26
N VAL A 188 14.11 -4.14 19.31
CA VAL A 188 12.83 -3.43 19.27
C VAL A 188 12.88 -2.23 20.21
N LYS A 189 12.02 -1.22 20.01
CA LYS A 189 12.02 0.01 20.84
C LYS A 189 11.81 -0.28 22.33
N ASN A 190 10.78 -1.05 22.68
CA ASN A 190 10.45 -1.38 24.07
C ASN A 190 9.64 -2.68 24.18
N ILE A 191 10.27 -3.75 24.69
CA ILE A 191 9.66 -5.07 24.86
C ILE A 191 8.44 -5.06 25.79
N LYS A 192 8.35 -4.08 26.72
CA LYS A 192 7.21 -3.97 27.65
C LYS A 192 5.89 -3.61 26.96
N GLN A 193 5.92 -3.20 25.69
CA GLN A 193 4.73 -2.91 24.89
C GLN A 193 4.06 -4.17 24.32
N ALA A 194 4.63 -5.36 24.55
CA ALA A 194 4.18 -6.62 23.96
C ALA A 194 2.71 -6.96 24.26
N GLU A 195 2.19 -6.66 25.46
CA GLU A 195 0.79 -6.93 25.80
C GLU A 195 -0.18 -6.05 24.99
N PHE A 196 0.18 -4.78 24.76
CA PHE A 196 -0.62 -3.90 23.92
C PHE A 196 -0.59 -4.37 22.47
N GLY A 197 0.60 -4.68 21.93
CA GLY A 197 0.72 -5.22 20.58
C GLY A 197 0.00 -6.56 20.39
N ARG A 198 -0.04 -7.42 21.42
CA ARG A 198 -0.79 -8.68 21.37
C ARG A 198 -2.29 -8.44 21.14
N ARG A 199 -2.87 -7.45 21.83
CA ARG A 199 -4.28 -7.08 21.64
C ARG A 199 -4.56 -6.57 20.22
N GLU A 200 -3.66 -5.75 19.67
CA GLU A 200 -3.77 -5.28 18.27
C GLU A 200 -3.69 -6.44 17.26
N ILE A 201 -2.80 -7.41 17.50
CA ILE A 201 -2.69 -8.62 16.66
C ILE A 201 -3.99 -9.44 16.72
N GLU A 202 -4.57 -9.65 17.91
CA GLU A 202 -5.83 -10.38 18.09
C GLU A 202 -7.00 -9.70 17.37
N ILE A 203 -7.05 -8.37 17.34
CA ILE A 203 -8.02 -7.61 16.55
C ILE A 203 -7.79 -7.85 15.06
N ALA A 204 -6.54 -7.74 14.60
CA ALA A 204 -6.19 -7.98 13.19
C ALA A 204 -6.53 -9.41 12.73
N GLU A 205 -6.41 -10.42 13.60
CA GLU A 205 -6.83 -11.79 13.27
C GLU A 205 -8.32 -11.89 12.91
N GLN A 206 -9.19 -11.10 13.56
CA GLN A 206 -10.61 -11.06 13.24
C GLN A 206 -10.89 -10.41 11.88
N GLU A 207 -10.08 -9.43 11.49
CA GLU A 207 -10.21 -8.71 10.22
C GLU A 207 -9.47 -9.39 9.05
N MET A 208 -8.73 -10.47 9.30
CA MET A 208 -7.99 -11.24 8.29
C MET A 208 -8.53 -12.68 8.11
N PRO A 209 -9.84 -12.87 7.82
CA PRO A 209 -10.46 -14.19 7.81
C PRO A 209 -9.88 -15.14 6.77
N ALA A 210 -9.43 -14.62 5.62
CA ALA A 210 -8.83 -15.45 4.56
C ALA A 210 -7.50 -16.07 5.02
N LEU A 211 -6.65 -15.30 5.71
CA LEU A 211 -5.39 -15.78 6.24
C LEU A 211 -5.60 -16.74 7.41
N MET A 212 -6.59 -16.47 8.27
CA MET A 212 -6.95 -17.38 9.36
C MET A 212 -7.54 -18.70 8.84
N ALA A 213 -8.33 -18.65 7.77
CA ALA A 213 -8.81 -19.84 7.09
C ALA A 213 -7.66 -20.65 6.49
N LEU A 214 -6.67 -20.00 5.84
CA LEU A 214 -5.47 -20.66 5.33
C LEU A 214 -4.68 -21.34 6.47
N ARG A 215 -4.43 -20.60 7.56
CA ARG A 215 -3.76 -21.11 8.76
C ARG A 215 -4.45 -22.38 9.24
N LYS A 216 -5.77 -22.31 9.49
CA LYS A 216 -6.57 -23.45 9.98
C LYS A 216 -6.55 -24.64 9.02
N ARG A 217 -6.64 -24.40 7.72
CA ARG A 217 -6.67 -25.46 6.70
C ARG A 217 -5.34 -26.19 6.56
N ALA A 218 -4.21 -25.48 6.59
CA ALA A 218 -2.90 -26.03 6.28
C ALA A 218 -2.05 -26.38 7.51
N GLN A 219 -2.45 -25.98 8.73
CA GLN A 219 -1.65 -26.16 9.94
C GLN A 219 -1.32 -27.64 10.25
N GLY A 220 -2.21 -28.58 9.92
CA GLY A 220 -2.00 -30.01 10.17
C GLY A 220 -0.88 -30.61 9.30
N GLU A 221 -0.73 -30.13 8.07
CA GLU A 221 0.25 -30.66 7.10
C GLU A 221 1.64 -30.07 7.29
N LYS A 222 1.75 -28.94 8.00
CA LYS A 222 3.00 -28.19 8.20
C LYS A 222 3.78 -28.00 6.88
N PRO A 223 3.16 -27.40 5.85
CA PRO A 223 3.76 -27.33 4.51
C PRO A 223 5.06 -26.52 4.45
N LEU A 224 5.31 -25.67 5.44
CA LEU A 224 6.54 -24.87 5.54
C LEU A 224 7.56 -25.50 6.51
N ALA A 225 7.41 -26.76 6.91
CA ALA A 225 8.39 -27.45 7.73
C ALA A 225 9.78 -27.40 7.08
N GLY A 226 10.76 -26.86 7.81
CA GLY A 226 12.14 -26.67 7.32
C GLY A 226 12.34 -25.42 6.46
N ALA A 227 11.30 -24.63 6.19
CA ALA A 227 11.45 -23.29 5.63
C ALA A 227 12.11 -22.37 6.67
N LYS A 228 13.12 -21.64 6.21
CA LYS A 228 13.88 -20.62 6.95
C LYS A 228 13.72 -19.32 6.19
N ILE A 229 12.72 -18.55 6.59
CA ILE A 229 12.26 -17.35 5.89
C ILE A 229 12.94 -16.13 6.53
N VAL A 230 13.60 -15.33 5.70
CA VAL A 230 13.91 -13.93 6.04
C VAL A 230 12.84 -13.05 5.41
N GLY A 231 12.21 -12.22 6.24
CA GLY A 231 11.20 -11.26 5.83
C GLY A 231 11.70 -9.83 5.93
N CYS A 232 11.38 -9.00 4.94
CA CYS A 232 11.55 -7.56 4.96
C CYS A 232 10.28 -6.92 4.42
N THR A 233 9.43 -6.46 5.33
CA THR A 233 8.13 -5.84 5.03
C THR A 233 7.82 -4.80 6.11
N HIS A 234 6.75 -4.03 5.97
CA HIS A 234 6.28 -3.21 7.09
C HIS A 234 5.97 -4.08 8.32
N ILE A 235 6.31 -3.59 9.53
CA ILE A 235 6.00 -4.29 10.78
C ILE A 235 4.71 -3.72 11.36
N THR A 236 3.59 -4.32 10.96
CA THR A 236 2.24 -3.95 11.40
C THR A 236 1.52 -5.14 12.01
N ALA A 237 0.34 -4.91 12.62
CA ALA A 237 -0.47 -5.99 13.17
C ALA A 237 -0.81 -7.05 12.09
N GLN A 238 -1.07 -6.61 10.86
CA GLN A 238 -1.35 -7.48 9.72
C GLN A 238 -0.13 -8.37 9.38
N THR A 239 1.08 -7.79 9.36
CA THR A 239 2.32 -8.55 9.16
C THR A 239 2.56 -9.54 10.29
N ALA A 240 2.26 -9.18 11.53
CA ALA A 240 2.38 -10.11 12.64
C ALA A 240 1.46 -11.33 12.48
N VAL A 241 0.23 -11.14 12.03
CA VAL A 241 -0.70 -12.24 11.72
C VAL A 241 -0.16 -13.12 10.58
N LEU A 242 0.50 -12.54 9.58
CA LEU A 242 1.22 -13.27 8.53
C LEU A 242 2.38 -14.10 9.10
N MET A 243 3.26 -13.49 9.89
CA MET A 243 4.41 -14.16 10.51
C MET A 243 3.99 -15.32 11.42
N GLU A 244 2.98 -15.12 12.26
CA GLU A 244 2.43 -16.17 13.12
C GLU A 244 1.75 -17.28 12.30
N THR A 245 1.17 -16.95 11.15
CA THR A 245 0.68 -17.96 10.20
C THR A 245 1.84 -18.77 9.62
N LEU A 246 2.91 -18.14 9.14
CA LEU A 246 4.08 -18.85 8.62
C LEU A 246 4.68 -19.80 9.68
N GLY A 247 4.83 -19.32 10.91
CA GLY A 247 5.26 -20.14 12.05
C GLY A 247 4.30 -21.31 12.34
N ALA A 248 2.99 -21.05 12.36
CA ALA A 248 1.97 -22.08 12.54
C ALA A 248 1.99 -23.13 11.41
N LEU A 249 2.40 -22.75 10.19
CA LEU A 249 2.58 -23.66 9.05
C LEU A 249 3.94 -24.37 9.02
N GLY A 250 4.82 -24.12 10.00
CA GLY A 250 6.08 -24.87 10.21
C GLY A 250 7.36 -24.11 9.86
N ALA A 251 7.28 -22.85 9.46
CA ALA A 251 8.45 -22.05 9.12
C ALA A 251 9.19 -21.52 10.35
N GLN A 252 10.50 -21.32 10.22
CA GLN A 252 11.29 -20.45 11.08
C GLN A 252 11.44 -19.10 10.38
N CYS A 253 11.08 -18.01 11.06
CA CYS A 253 11.07 -16.68 10.47
C CYS A 253 12.03 -15.76 11.23
N ARG A 254 12.73 -14.88 10.51
CA ARG A 254 13.45 -13.71 11.02
C ARG A 254 12.96 -12.51 10.23
N TRP A 255 12.83 -11.34 10.86
CA TRP A 255 12.18 -10.19 10.21
C TRP A 255 12.89 -8.86 10.47
N ALA A 256 12.90 -8.01 9.45
CA ALA A 256 13.26 -6.59 9.53
C ALA A 256 12.17 -5.74 8.86
N ALA A 257 12.13 -4.44 9.16
CA ALA A 257 11.25 -3.52 8.46
C ALA A 257 11.76 -3.26 7.03
N CYS A 258 10.88 -2.97 6.07
CA CYS A 258 11.24 -2.43 4.74
C CYS A 258 11.24 -0.90 4.69
N ASN A 259 10.80 -0.24 5.78
CA ASN A 259 10.74 1.21 5.86
C ASN A 259 10.93 1.69 7.30
N ILE A 260 11.81 2.69 7.46
CA ILE A 260 12.28 3.24 8.73
C ILE A 260 11.21 3.86 9.64
N TYR A 261 10.01 4.17 9.12
CA TYR A 261 8.93 4.79 9.89
C TYR A 261 7.67 3.94 10.03
N SER A 262 7.59 2.84 9.28
CA SER A 262 6.38 2.03 9.14
C SER A 262 6.11 1.09 10.33
N THR A 263 7.12 0.83 11.15
CA THR A 263 7.02 -0.09 12.28
C THR A 263 6.04 0.41 13.35
N LEU A 264 5.12 -0.48 13.76
CA LEU A 264 4.34 -0.35 14.98
C LEU A 264 5.11 -1.02 16.12
N ASN A 265 5.69 -0.20 17.01
CA ASN A 265 6.65 -0.66 18.02
C ASN A 265 6.07 -1.72 18.98
N GLU A 266 4.81 -1.53 19.37
CA GLU A 266 4.06 -2.46 20.20
C GLU A 266 3.90 -3.83 19.53
N VAL A 267 3.67 -3.86 18.22
CA VAL A 267 3.54 -5.09 17.44
C VAL A 267 4.89 -5.79 17.32
N ALA A 268 5.95 -5.03 17.04
CA ALA A 268 7.32 -5.56 17.03
C ALA A 268 7.67 -6.20 18.39
N ALA A 269 7.31 -5.55 19.50
CA ALA A 269 7.47 -6.09 20.84
C ALA A 269 6.67 -7.38 21.06
N ALA A 270 5.42 -7.44 20.59
CA ALA A 270 4.58 -8.63 20.72
C ALA A 270 5.11 -9.84 19.94
N LEU A 271 5.73 -9.61 18.77
CA LEU A 271 6.42 -10.64 17.99
C LEU A 271 7.70 -11.12 18.68
N ALA A 272 8.54 -10.19 19.16
CA ALA A 272 9.76 -10.50 19.90
C ALA A 272 9.48 -11.29 21.18
N GLU A 273 8.43 -10.92 21.91
CA GLU A 273 7.97 -11.63 23.11
C GLU A 273 7.50 -13.06 22.78
N ASN A 274 6.81 -13.24 21.65
CA ASN A 274 6.40 -14.57 21.19
C ASN A 274 7.59 -15.45 20.72
N GLY A 275 8.76 -14.84 20.50
CA GLY A 275 10.01 -15.52 20.18
C GLY A 275 10.45 -15.40 18.73
N PHE A 276 9.85 -14.49 17.95
CA PHE A 276 10.34 -14.16 16.62
C PHE A 276 11.55 -13.22 16.71
N PRO A 277 12.66 -13.50 15.99
CA PRO A 277 13.75 -12.55 15.82
C PRO A 277 13.31 -11.39 14.92
N VAL A 278 12.93 -10.27 15.55
CA VAL A 278 12.51 -9.04 14.88
C VAL A 278 13.52 -7.94 15.16
N PHE A 279 14.02 -7.31 14.10
CA PHE A 279 14.94 -6.17 14.15
C PHE A 279 14.26 -4.99 13.47
N ALA A 280 13.48 -4.24 14.26
CA ALA A 280 12.71 -3.12 13.73
C ALA A 280 12.22 -2.18 14.84
N TRP A 281 12.22 -0.89 14.56
CA TRP A 281 11.50 0.12 15.35
C TRP A 281 11.09 1.31 14.48
N LYS A 282 10.17 2.12 15.00
CA LYS A 282 9.78 3.36 14.33
C LYS A 282 10.86 4.43 14.49
N GLY A 283 11.25 5.06 13.39
CA GLY A 283 12.26 6.12 13.38
C GLY A 283 13.69 5.59 13.33
N GLU A 284 13.93 4.53 12.57
CA GLU A 284 15.28 4.05 12.26
C GLU A 284 16.07 5.13 11.48
N SER A 285 17.38 5.19 11.71
CA SER A 285 18.30 5.83 10.75
C SER A 285 18.56 4.90 9.56
N GLU A 286 19.10 5.42 8.46
CA GLU A 286 19.52 4.59 7.32
C GLU A 286 20.55 3.53 7.71
N ASP A 287 21.47 3.87 8.62
CA ASP A 287 22.47 2.93 9.13
C ASP A 287 21.81 1.82 9.96
N ASP A 288 20.80 2.18 10.76
CA ASP A 288 20.03 1.21 11.55
C ASP A 288 19.20 0.29 10.68
N PHE A 289 18.60 0.81 9.60
CA PHE A 289 17.82 0.04 8.63
C PHE A 289 18.65 -1.10 8.02
N TRP A 290 19.82 -0.76 7.46
CA TRP A 290 20.70 -1.77 6.88
C TRP A 290 21.29 -2.70 7.94
N TRP A 291 21.54 -2.21 9.15
CA TRP A 291 21.95 -3.05 10.27
C TRP A 291 20.86 -4.06 10.65
N CYS A 292 19.59 -3.65 10.70
CA CYS A 292 18.44 -4.53 10.97
C CYS A 292 18.31 -5.63 9.91
N ILE A 293 18.42 -5.28 8.62
CA ILE A 293 18.45 -6.26 7.52
C ILE A 293 19.61 -7.24 7.71
N ASP A 294 20.80 -6.75 8.04
CA ASP A 294 21.97 -7.61 8.25
C ASP A 294 21.77 -8.59 9.40
N ARG A 295 21.25 -8.13 10.55
CA ARG A 295 20.95 -8.97 11.73
C ARG A 295 19.85 -9.99 11.47
N CYS A 296 18.90 -9.67 10.60
CA CYS A 296 17.85 -10.58 10.15
C CYS A 296 18.45 -11.73 9.32
N VAL A 297 19.40 -11.44 8.44
CA VAL A 297 20.00 -12.38 7.48
C VAL A 297 21.16 -13.19 8.07
N ASN A 298 22.09 -12.51 8.72
CA ASN A 298 23.42 -13.01 9.06
C ASN A 298 23.50 -13.43 10.53
N VAL A 299 23.20 -14.71 10.79
CA VAL A 299 23.24 -15.31 12.12
C VAL A 299 23.98 -16.65 12.08
N GLU A 300 24.81 -16.90 13.10
CA GLU A 300 25.55 -18.16 13.20
C GLU A 300 24.59 -19.35 13.38
N GLY A 301 24.84 -20.45 12.68
CA GLY A 301 24.03 -21.67 12.78
C GLY A 301 22.66 -21.61 12.10
N TRP A 302 22.27 -20.48 11.51
CA TRP A 302 21.02 -20.35 10.77
C TRP A 302 21.25 -19.68 9.42
N GLN A 303 20.67 -20.24 8.36
CA GLN A 303 20.83 -19.76 6.99
C GLN A 303 19.46 -19.76 6.32
N PRO A 304 19.03 -18.64 5.72
CA PRO A 304 17.75 -18.60 5.05
C PRO A 304 17.74 -19.52 3.84
N ASN A 305 16.55 -20.03 3.52
CA ASN A 305 16.28 -20.74 2.28
C ASN A 305 15.11 -20.14 1.48
N MET A 306 14.45 -19.12 2.01
CA MET A 306 13.35 -18.39 1.35
C MET A 306 13.44 -16.92 1.73
N ILE A 307 13.04 -16.05 0.79
CA ILE A 307 12.93 -14.60 1.00
C ILE A 307 11.47 -14.19 0.81
N LEU A 308 10.94 -13.39 1.74
CA LEU A 308 9.72 -12.61 1.55
C LEU A 308 10.09 -11.14 1.63
N ASP A 309 9.89 -10.40 0.55
CA ASP A 309 10.41 -9.05 0.38
C ASP A 309 9.31 -8.10 -0.11
N ASP A 310 9.43 -6.85 0.29
CA ASP A 310 8.58 -5.74 -0.11
C ASP A 310 9.52 -4.58 -0.41
N GLY A 311 9.83 -4.39 -1.70
CA GLY A 311 10.75 -3.35 -2.18
C GLY A 311 12.04 -3.87 -2.79
N GLY A 312 12.41 -5.11 -2.48
CA GLY A 312 13.60 -5.76 -3.00
C GLY A 312 14.91 -5.40 -2.27
N ASP A 313 14.87 -4.69 -1.14
CA ASP A 313 16.07 -4.26 -0.42
C ASP A 313 16.76 -5.43 0.29
N LEU A 314 16.00 -6.34 0.90
CA LEU A 314 16.54 -7.56 1.50
C LEU A 314 17.16 -8.47 0.43
N THR A 315 16.46 -8.64 -0.68
CA THR A 315 16.95 -9.37 -1.85
C THR A 315 18.25 -8.76 -2.37
N HIS A 316 18.30 -7.43 -2.49
CA HIS A 316 19.49 -6.71 -2.92
C HIS A 316 20.66 -6.91 -1.94
N TRP A 317 20.41 -6.83 -0.64
CA TRP A 317 21.42 -7.02 0.40
C TRP A 317 22.03 -8.41 0.31
N ILE A 318 21.21 -9.46 0.27
CA ILE A 318 21.68 -10.85 0.17
C ILE A 318 22.43 -11.07 -1.14
N TYR A 319 21.91 -10.57 -2.26
CA TYR A 319 22.55 -10.69 -3.57
C TYR A 319 23.95 -10.06 -3.61
N LYS A 320 24.13 -8.87 -3.00
CA LYS A 320 25.38 -8.12 -3.02
C LYS A 320 26.38 -8.57 -1.96
N LYS A 321 25.95 -8.73 -0.70
CA LYS A 321 26.82 -9.00 0.46
C LYS A 321 27.03 -10.50 0.68
N TYR A 322 26.04 -11.33 0.38
CA TYR A 322 26.04 -12.76 0.67
C TYR A 322 25.72 -13.61 -0.58
N PRO A 323 26.48 -13.48 -1.69
CA PRO A 323 26.15 -14.14 -2.96
C PRO A 323 26.13 -15.68 -2.87
N ASN A 324 26.91 -16.26 -1.96
CA ASN A 324 26.89 -17.71 -1.72
C ASN A 324 25.63 -18.17 -0.98
N MET A 325 25.07 -17.32 -0.11
CA MET A 325 23.79 -17.56 0.53
C MET A 325 22.66 -17.39 -0.50
N PHE A 326 22.74 -16.36 -1.34
CA PHE A 326 21.76 -16.10 -2.40
C PHE A 326 21.53 -17.32 -3.30
N LYS A 327 22.60 -18.01 -3.72
CA LYS A 327 22.52 -19.23 -4.54
C LYS A 327 21.81 -20.42 -3.85
N LYS A 328 21.69 -20.40 -2.52
CA LYS A 328 21.03 -21.45 -1.73
C LYS A 328 19.57 -21.13 -1.42
N ILE A 329 19.12 -19.91 -1.70
CA ILE A 329 17.72 -19.52 -1.60
C ILE A 329 16.91 -20.34 -2.61
N LYS A 330 15.82 -20.94 -2.16
CA LYS A 330 14.91 -21.75 -2.98
C LYS A 330 13.88 -20.89 -3.71
N GLY A 331 13.52 -19.73 -3.17
CA GLY A 331 12.59 -18.82 -3.80
C GLY A 331 12.49 -17.47 -3.11
N ILE A 332 12.13 -16.46 -3.90
CA ILE A 332 11.82 -15.11 -3.47
C ILE A 332 10.33 -14.87 -3.71
N VAL A 333 9.64 -14.28 -2.75
CA VAL A 333 8.25 -13.80 -2.91
C VAL A 333 8.29 -12.29 -2.73
N GLU A 334 7.91 -11.55 -3.77
CA GLU A 334 8.04 -10.08 -3.81
C GLU A 334 6.66 -9.41 -3.92
N GLU A 335 6.42 -8.51 -2.97
CA GLU A 335 5.15 -7.87 -2.67
C GLU A 335 4.85 -6.66 -3.57
N SER A 336 5.87 -5.86 -3.90
CA SER A 336 5.66 -4.50 -4.42
C SER A 336 6.06 -4.32 -5.88
N VAL A 337 5.43 -3.34 -6.54
CA VAL A 337 5.75 -2.96 -7.93
C VAL A 337 7.25 -2.66 -8.10
N THR A 338 7.83 -1.95 -7.14
CA THR A 338 9.24 -1.53 -7.16
C THR A 338 10.17 -2.73 -7.05
N GLY A 339 9.93 -3.63 -6.11
CA GLY A 339 10.74 -4.84 -5.95
C GLY A 339 10.62 -5.78 -7.16
N VAL A 340 9.40 -5.95 -7.71
CA VAL A 340 9.16 -6.73 -8.93
C VAL A 340 9.95 -6.14 -10.10
N HIS A 341 9.98 -4.82 -10.25
CA HIS A 341 10.77 -4.17 -11.31
C HIS A 341 12.28 -4.49 -11.16
N ARG A 342 12.82 -4.44 -9.95
CA ARG A 342 14.22 -4.80 -9.65
C ARG A 342 14.52 -6.27 -9.97
N LEU A 343 13.59 -7.18 -9.66
CA LEU A 343 13.70 -8.60 -10.03
C LEU A 343 13.71 -8.80 -11.55
N TYR A 344 12.86 -8.08 -12.29
CA TYR A 344 12.90 -8.13 -13.75
C TYR A 344 14.21 -7.60 -14.34
N GLN A 345 14.81 -6.57 -13.74
CA GLN A 345 16.14 -6.09 -14.16
C GLN A 345 17.21 -7.17 -13.95
N LEU A 346 17.19 -7.85 -12.80
CA LEU A 346 18.08 -8.98 -12.51
C LEU A 346 17.85 -10.15 -13.49
N SER A 347 16.60 -10.46 -13.80
CA SER A 347 16.21 -11.52 -14.73
C SER A 347 16.68 -11.21 -16.16
N LYS A 348 16.38 -10.01 -16.68
CA LYS A 348 16.83 -9.55 -18.00
C LYS A 348 18.34 -9.53 -18.14
N ALA A 349 19.06 -9.23 -17.05
CA ALA A 349 20.51 -9.26 -17.01
C ALA A 349 21.11 -10.67 -16.84
N GLY A 350 20.30 -11.73 -16.73
CA GLY A 350 20.76 -13.10 -16.48
C GLY A 350 21.37 -13.31 -15.08
N LYS A 351 21.09 -12.41 -14.14
CA LYS A 351 21.68 -12.40 -12.78
C LYS A 351 20.77 -13.01 -11.71
N LEU A 352 19.48 -13.19 -12.00
CA LEU A 352 18.53 -13.83 -11.09
C LEU A 352 18.65 -15.36 -11.18
N CYS A 353 19.45 -15.96 -10.30
CA CYS A 353 19.74 -17.39 -10.30
C CYS A 353 18.79 -18.25 -9.44
N VAL A 354 17.77 -17.64 -8.83
CA VAL A 354 16.77 -18.30 -7.99
C VAL A 354 15.37 -17.87 -8.46
N PRO A 355 14.35 -18.74 -8.37
CA PRO A 355 13.02 -18.36 -8.83
C PRO A 355 12.44 -17.25 -7.93
N ALA A 356 11.73 -16.32 -8.55
CA ALA A 356 10.99 -15.28 -7.84
C ALA A 356 9.53 -15.32 -8.25
N MET A 357 8.64 -15.17 -7.27
CA MET A 357 7.20 -15.10 -7.45
C MET A 357 6.75 -13.67 -7.19
N ASN A 358 6.27 -13.03 -8.26
CA ASN A 358 5.62 -11.73 -8.22
C ASN A 358 4.21 -11.91 -7.64
N VAL A 359 4.01 -11.49 -6.39
CA VAL A 359 2.67 -11.52 -5.79
C VAL A 359 1.93 -10.19 -5.98
N ASN A 360 2.64 -9.11 -6.29
CA ASN A 360 2.05 -7.80 -6.62
C ASN A 360 0.98 -7.90 -7.71
N ASP A 361 1.27 -8.66 -8.77
CA ASP A 361 0.38 -8.79 -9.94
C ASP A 361 -0.71 -9.85 -9.75
N SER A 362 -0.85 -10.41 -8.54
CA SER A 362 -2.05 -11.15 -8.17
C SER A 362 -3.25 -10.20 -8.23
N VAL A 363 -4.32 -10.61 -8.91
CA VAL A 363 -5.51 -9.76 -9.13
C VAL A 363 -6.05 -9.17 -7.82
N THR A 364 -6.09 -9.98 -6.76
CA THR A 364 -6.53 -9.54 -5.43
C THR A 364 -5.60 -8.48 -4.86
N LYS A 365 -4.29 -8.69 -4.90
CA LYS A 365 -3.28 -7.74 -4.39
C LYS A 365 -3.40 -6.41 -5.13
N GLN A 366 -3.35 -6.46 -6.45
CA GLN A 366 -3.39 -5.26 -7.28
C GLN A 366 -4.65 -4.42 -7.07
N LYS A 367 -5.83 -5.05 -6.87
CA LYS A 367 -7.09 -4.33 -6.72
C LYS A 367 -7.43 -3.93 -5.30
N PHE A 368 -7.06 -4.72 -4.30
CA PHE A 368 -7.39 -4.40 -2.91
C PHE A 368 -6.31 -3.54 -2.29
N ASP A 369 -5.07 -3.98 -2.34
CA ASP A 369 -3.99 -3.30 -1.63
C ASP A 369 -3.63 -2.00 -2.35
N ASN A 370 -3.32 -2.08 -3.65
CA ASN A 370 -2.83 -0.89 -4.36
C ASN A 370 -3.94 0.14 -4.62
N LEU A 371 -5.19 -0.27 -4.80
CA LEU A 371 -6.29 0.66 -5.13
C LEU A 371 -7.16 1.01 -3.92
N TYR A 372 -7.73 0.02 -3.24
CA TYR A 372 -8.67 0.28 -2.15
C TYR A 372 -7.99 0.72 -0.86
N CYS A 373 -6.86 0.10 -0.47
CA CYS A 373 -6.15 0.55 0.73
C CYS A 373 -5.59 1.96 0.52
N CYS A 374 -4.94 2.25 -0.61
CA CYS A 374 -4.45 3.61 -0.88
C CYS A 374 -5.56 4.67 -0.93
N ARG A 375 -6.79 4.30 -1.30
CA ARG A 375 -7.96 5.20 -1.24
C ARG A 375 -8.31 5.61 0.20
N GLU A 376 -8.16 4.72 1.16
CA GLU A 376 -8.44 5.00 2.57
C GLU A 376 -7.23 5.65 3.25
N SER A 377 -6.05 5.05 3.08
CA SER A 377 -4.82 5.44 3.76
C SER A 377 -4.35 6.86 3.42
N ILE A 378 -4.58 7.35 2.19
CA ILE A 378 -4.20 8.73 1.85
C ILE A 378 -4.99 9.76 2.66
N LEU A 379 -6.28 9.51 2.89
CA LEU A 379 -7.12 10.43 3.64
C LEU A 379 -6.77 10.39 5.12
N ASP A 380 -6.58 9.19 5.69
CA ASP A 380 -6.13 9.02 7.07
C ASP A 380 -4.75 9.67 7.29
N GLY A 381 -3.80 9.41 6.38
CA GLY A 381 -2.45 9.94 6.49
C GLY A 381 -2.35 11.44 6.28
N LEU A 382 -3.21 12.05 5.46
CA LEU A 382 -3.28 13.51 5.42
C LEU A 382 -4.00 14.08 6.65
N LYS A 383 -5.06 13.42 7.14
CA LYS A 383 -5.80 13.87 8.31
C LYS A 383 -4.98 13.85 9.57
N ARG A 384 -4.35 12.73 9.90
CA ARG A 384 -3.61 12.56 11.15
C ARG A 384 -2.46 13.54 11.33
N THR A 385 -2.00 14.10 10.23
CA THR A 385 -0.74 14.84 10.16
C THR A 385 -1.01 16.33 10.13
N THR A 386 -2.03 16.74 9.40
CA THR A 386 -2.30 18.15 9.09
C THR A 386 -3.65 18.62 9.62
N ASP A 387 -4.53 17.71 10.03
CA ASP A 387 -5.93 17.95 10.36
C ASP A 387 -6.73 18.71 9.27
N MET A 388 -6.21 18.75 8.04
CA MET A 388 -6.72 19.64 6.99
C MET A 388 -8.16 19.33 6.57
N MET A 389 -8.85 20.34 6.06
CA MET A 389 -10.05 20.14 5.24
C MET A 389 -9.66 19.86 3.78
N PHE A 390 -10.19 18.78 3.21
CA PHE A 390 -9.97 18.36 1.81
C PHE A 390 -10.77 19.17 0.79
N GLY A 391 -12.02 19.53 1.12
CA GLY A 391 -12.92 20.22 0.21
C GLY A 391 -12.34 21.54 -0.30
N GLY A 392 -12.37 21.74 -1.63
CA GLY A 392 -11.87 22.93 -2.30
C GLY A 392 -10.35 23.01 -2.46
N LYS A 393 -9.58 22.07 -1.89
CA LYS A 393 -8.12 22.03 -2.08
C LYS A 393 -7.76 21.59 -3.49
N GLN A 394 -6.76 22.24 -4.06
CA GLN A 394 -6.14 21.86 -5.33
C GLN A 394 -5.06 20.82 -5.06
N VAL A 395 -5.20 19.63 -5.64
CA VAL A 395 -4.29 18.51 -5.43
C VAL A 395 -3.71 18.08 -6.75
N VAL A 396 -2.41 17.83 -6.82
CA VAL A 396 -1.78 17.15 -7.97
C VAL A 396 -1.29 15.78 -7.54
N VAL A 397 -1.72 14.76 -8.26
CA VAL A 397 -1.26 13.37 -8.09
C VAL A 397 -0.37 13.00 -9.27
N CYS A 398 0.85 12.54 -8.98
CA CYS A 398 1.82 12.13 -9.98
C CYS A 398 1.80 10.61 -10.12
N GLY A 399 1.42 10.11 -11.29
CA GLY A 399 1.13 8.71 -11.53
C GLY A 399 -0.35 8.38 -11.36
N TYR A 400 -0.88 7.58 -12.28
CA TYR A 400 -2.26 7.14 -12.38
C TYR A 400 -2.36 5.62 -12.62
N GLY A 401 -1.40 4.87 -12.05
CA GLY A 401 -1.54 3.45 -11.77
C GLY A 401 -2.62 3.18 -10.72
N GLU A 402 -2.71 1.96 -10.18
CA GLU A 402 -3.74 1.61 -9.20
C GLU A 402 -3.67 2.47 -7.92
N VAL A 403 -2.46 2.76 -7.42
CA VAL A 403 -2.21 3.68 -6.28
C VAL A 403 -2.74 5.08 -6.59
N GLY A 404 -2.30 5.66 -7.72
CA GLY A 404 -2.72 6.98 -8.16
C GLY A 404 -4.23 7.08 -8.36
N LYS A 405 -4.87 6.05 -8.95
CA LYS A 405 -6.33 5.94 -9.10
C LYS A 405 -7.03 5.95 -7.74
N GLY A 406 -6.52 5.21 -6.77
CA GLY A 406 -7.03 5.16 -5.40
C GLY A 406 -7.00 6.53 -4.74
N CYS A 407 -5.85 7.20 -4.80
CA CYS A 407 -5.67 8.54 -4.24
C CYS A 407 -6.58 9.58 -4.90
N CYS A 408 -6.63 9.59 -6.24
CA CYS A 408 -7.46 10.53 -6.99
C CYS A 408 -8.96 10.36 -6.66
N ALA A 409 -9.45 9.12 -6.63
CA ALA A 409 -10.84 8.83 -6.31
C ALA A 409 -11.21 9.28 -4.88
N ALA A 410 -10.34 9.02 -3.90
CA ALA A 410 -10.55 9.41 -2.51
C ALA A 410 -10.68 10.93 -2.36
N LEU A 411 -9.72 11.66 -2.91
CA LEU A 411 -9.66 13.12 -2.79
C LEU A 411 -10.80 13.81 -3.55
N LYS A 412 -11.15 13.29 -4.73
CA LYS A 412 -12.31 13.78 -5.50
C LYS A 412 -13.61 13.61 -4.72
N ALA A 413 -13.82 12.45 -4.10
CA ALA A 413 -15.00 12.19 -3.29
C ALA A 413 -15.11 13.13 -2.07
N MET A 414 -13.98 13.55 -1.52
CA MET A 414 -13.91 14.54 -0.43
C MET A 414 -13.99 16.01 -0.90
N GLY A 415 -14.22 16.24 -2.19
CA GLY A 415 -14.44 17.57 -2.77
C GLY A 415 -13.17 18.32 -3.14
N SER A 416 -12.02 17.66 -3.24
CA SER A 416 -10.78 18.26 -3.75
C SER A 416 -10.82 18.39 -5.29
N ILE A 417 -10.12 19.41 -5.80
CA ILE A 417 -9.90 19.64 -7.23
C ILE A 417 -8.61 18.93 -7.61
N VAL A 418 -8.71 17.78 -8.26
CA VAL A 418 -7.58 16.88 -8.52
C VAL A 418 -7.06 17.03 -9.95
N TYR A 419 -5.76 17.30 -10.07
CA TYR A 419 -4.96 17.24 -11.29
C TYR A 419 -4.12 15.97 -11.31
N VAL A 420 -3.85 15.42 -12.48
CA VAL A 420 -3.06 14.20 -12.66
C VAL A 420 -1.88 14.48 -13.58
N THR A 421 -0.71 13.93 -13.25
CA THR A 421 0.43 13.86 -14.17
C THR A 421 0.70 12.39 -14.52
N GLU A 422 0.94 12.10 -15.80
CA GLU A 422 1.23 10.75 -16.28
C GLU A 422 2.18 10.78 -17.47
N ILE A 423 3.02 9.75 -17.55
CA ILE A 423 3.91 9.49 -18.69
C ILE A 423 3.33 8.44 -19.63
N ASP A 424 2.51 7.51 -19.11
CA ASP A 424 1.85 6.50 -19.92
C ASP A 424 0.57 7.08 -20.54
N PRO A 425 0.45 7.15 -21.89
CA PRO A 425 -0.72 7.70 -22.55
C PRO A 425 -2.02 6.91 -22.28
N ILE A 426 -1.93 5.61 -21.96
CA ILE A 426 -3.09 4.78 -21.63
C ILE A 426 -3.64 5.21 -20.27
N CYS A 427 -2.80 5.29 -19.25
CA CYS A 427 -3.17 5.77 -17.91
C CYS A 427 -3.64 7.23 -17.95
N ALA A 428 -2.97 8.07 -18.74
CA ALA A 428 -3.38 9.47 -18.93
C ALA A 428 -4.79 9.58 -19.54
N LEU A 429 -5.11 8.76 -20.55
CA LEU A 429 -6.44 8.73 -21.16
C LEU A 429 -7.49 8.25 -20.15
N GLN A 430 -7.16 7.24 -19.32
CA GLN A 430 -8.05 6.81 -18.22
C GLN A 430 -8.34 7.95 -17.25
N ALA A 431 -7.33 8.71 -16.82
CA ALA A 431 -7.51 9.86 -15.94
C ALA A 431 -8.46 10.90 -16.52
N CYS A 432 -8.35 11.18 -17.83
CA CYS A 432 -9.28 12.07 -18.53
C CYS A 432 -10.71 11.53 -18.52
N MET A 433 -10.91 10.23 -18.77
CA MET A 433 -12.23 9.59 -18.76
C MET A 433 -12.85 9.53 -17.36
N ASP A 434 -12.04 9.39 -16.32
CA ASP A 434 -12.47 9.47 -14.91
C ASP A 434 -12.75 10.91 -14.45
N GLY A 435 -12.56 11.89 -15.35
CA GLY A 435 -12.90 13.30 -15.16
C GLY A 435 -11.84 14.07 -14.38
N PHE A 436 -10.57 13.75 -14.58
CA PHE A 436 -9.42 14.50 -14.07
C PHE A 436 -8.74 15.30 -15.20
N ARG A 437 -8.15 16.43 -14.84
CA ARG A 437 -7.33 17.23 -15.77
C ARG A 437 -5.91 16.69 -15.78
N LEU A 438 -5.46 16.24 -16.95
CA LEU A 438 -4.07 15.86 -17.20
C LEU A 438 -3.21 17.11 -17.40
N VAL A 439 -2.14 17.26 -16.63
CA VAL A 439 -1.22 18.41 -16.67
C VAL A 439 0.23 17.94 -16.55
N LYS A 440 1.18 18.77 -16.98
CA LYS A 440 2.56 18.66 -16.50
C LYS A 440 2.69 19.33 -15.13
N LEU A 441 3.53 18.79 -14.26
CA LEU A 441 3.68 19.29 -12.88
C LEU A 441 3.97 20.80 -12.84
N ASN A 442 4.86 21.28 -13.72
CA ASN A 442 5.24 22.69 -13.82
C ASN A 442 4.09 23.67 -14.11
N GLU A 443 2.97 23.20 -14.67
CA GLU A 443 1.82 24.04 -14.99
C GLU A 443 1.00 24.39 -13.73
N VAL A 444 1.00 23.52 -12.72
CA VAL A 444 0.14 23.65 -11.53
C VAL A 444 0.91 23.81 -10.22
N ILE A 445 2.22 23.58 -10.21
CA ILE A 445 3.05 23.54 -8.98
C ILE A 445 2.94 24.80 -8.10
N ARG A 446 2.70 25.96 -8.70
CA ARG A 446 2.59 27.24 -7.98
C ARG A 446 1.24 27.47 -7.28
N GLN A 447 0.21 26.69 -7.62
CA GLN A 447 -1.16 26.92 -7.15
C GLN A 447 -1.74 25.78 -6.31
N VAL A 448 -1.19 24.57 -6.43
CA VAL A 448 -1.63 23.38 -5.68
C VAL A 448 -1.40 23.54 -4.18
N ASP A 449 -2.33 23.00 -3.40
CA ASP A 449 -2.25 22.88 -1.94
C ASP A 449 -1.58 21.57 -1.50
N ILE A 450 -1.73 20.52 -2.31
CA ILE A 450 -1.22 19.18 -2.00
C ILE A 450 -0.58 18.59 -3.25
N VAL A 451 0.60 18.00 -3.10
CA VAL A 451 1.33 17.25 -4.11
C VAL A 451 1.52 15.84 -3.60
N ILE A 452 1.13 14.84 -4.40
CA ILE A 452 1.21 13.43 -4.03
C ILE A 452 1.97 12.68 -5.13
N THR A 453 3.03 11.95 -4.80
CA THR A 453 3.76 11.09 -5.73
C THR A 453 3.36 9.63 -5.58
N CYS A 454 3.03 8.96 -6.69
CA CYS A 454 2.49 7.59 -6.74
C CYS A 454 3.08 6.82 -7.95
N THR A 455 4.35 7.04 -8.27
CA THR A 455 4.90 6.64 -9.58
C THR A 455 5.76 5.37 -9.55
N GLY A 456 6.36 5.03 -8.40
CA GLY A 456 7.45 4.07 -8.31
C GLY A 456 8.73 4.51 -9.03
N ASN A 457 8.85 5.80 -9.37
CA ASN A 457 9.97 6.40 -10.09
C ASN A 457 10.66 7.47 -9.25
N LYS A 458 11.88 7.84 -9.62
CA LYS A 458 12.70 8.81 -8.87
C LYS A 458 12.60 10.22 -9.44
N ASN A 459 12.86 11.22 -8.59
CA ASN A 459 12.98 12.63 -8.97
C ASN A 459 11.76 13.17 -9.73
N VAL A 460 10.56 12.76 -9.32
CA VAL A 460 9.31 13.27 -9.86
C VAL A 460 9.08 14.70 -9.39
N VAL A 461 9.32 14.94 -8.09
CA VAL A 461 9.31 16.26 -7.48
C VAL A 461 10.75 16.65 -7.15
N THR A 462 11.36 17.47 -8.02
CA THR A 462 12.73 17.95 -7.87
C THR A 462 12.79 19.20 -6.98
N ARG A 463 14.02 19.63 -6.66
CA ARG A 463 14.27 20.88 -5.95
C ARG A 463 13.57 22.09 -6.60
N GLU A 464 13.66 22.22 -7.92
CA GLU A 464 13.05 23.35 -8.64
C GLU A 464 11.53 23.34 -8.53
N HIS A 465 10.90 22.18 -8.36
CA HIS A 465 9.47 22.09 -8.08
C HIS A 465 9.17 22.56 -6.66
N LEU A 466 9.92 22.10 -5.66
CA LEU A 466 9.78 22.51 -4.25
C LEU A 466 9.91 24.03 -4.09
N ASP A 467 10.92 24.65 -4.72
CA ASP A 467 11.14 26.10 -4.68
C ASP A 467 10.01 26.92 -5.32
N ARG A 468 9.17 26.29 -6.15
CA ARG A 468 8.04 26.93 -6.85
C ARG A 468 6.71 26.69 -6.17
N MET A 469 6.66 25.85 -5.13
CA MET A 469 5.43 25.61 -4.39
C MET A 469 5.01 26.89 -3.66
N LYS A 470 3.70 27.05 -3.48
CA LYS A 470 3.21 28.11 -2.60
C LYS A 470 3.51 27.77 -1.14
N ASN A 471 3.63 28.80 -0.32
CA ASN A 471 3.68 28.65 1.14
C ASN A 471 2.52 27.77 1.63
N SER A 472 2.82 26.88 2.57
CA SER A 472 1.88 25.92 3.20
C SER A 472 1.43 24.80 2.27
N CYS A 473 2.10 24.61 1.13
CA CYS A 473 1.87 23.44 0.28
C CYS A 473 2.32 22.16 0.98
N ILE A 474 1.50 21.13 0.88
CA ILE A 474 1.77 19.81 1.46
C ILE A 474 2.32 18.92 0.36
N VAL A 475 3.39 18.21 0.64
CA VAL A 475 4.02 17.29 -0.31
C VAL A 475 4.06 15.93 0.33
N CYS A 476 3.52 14.92 -0.31
CA CYS A 476 3.65 13.56 0.18
C CYS A 476 3.98 12.56 -0.91
N ASN A 477 4.54 11.43 -0.49
CA ASN A 477 4.81 10.28 -1.33
C ASN A 477 3.98 9.11 -0.84
N MET A 478 3.27 8.45 -1.75
CA MET A 478 2.50 7.21 -1.56
C MET A 478 3.13 6.03 -2.33
N GLY A 479 4.25 6.26 -3.01
CA GLY A 479 5.06 5.19 -3.58
C GLY A 479 6.00 4.58 -2.55
N HIS A 480 6.69 3.51 -2.94
CA HIS A 480 7.47 2.68 -2.01
C HIS A 480 8.76 3.37 -1.48
N SER A 481 9.52 4.05 -2.34
CA SER A 481 10.80 4.68 -1.97
C SER A 481 10.64 6.17 -1.69
N ASN A 482 11.45 6.72 -0.78
CA ASN A 482 11.54 8.16 -0.50
C ASN A 482 12.13 9.00 -1.65
N THR A 483 12.62 8.38 -2.74
CA THR A 483 13.32 9.04 -3.85
C THR A 483 12.41 9.62 -4.93
N GLU A 484 11.08 9.46 -4.83
CA GLU A 484 10.15 10.14 -5.73
C GLU A 484 10.23 11.67 -5.56
N ILE A 485 10.54 12.10 -4.33
CA ILE A 485 10.75 13.49 -3.94
C ILE A 485 12.24 13.66 -3.63
N ASP A 486 12.85 14.75 -4.09
CA ASP A 486 14.24 15.06 -3.74
C ASP A 486 14.33 15.61 -2.30
N VAL A 487 14.36 14.69 -1.33
CA VAL A 487 14.44 14.99 0.11
C VAL A 487 15.88 15.26 0.57
N THR A 488 16.89 14.74 -0.15
CA THR A 488 18.32 14.83 0.19
C THR A 488 18.83 16.26 0.36
N TYR A 489 18.19 17.23 -0.30
CA TYR A 489 18.50 18.63 -0.09
C TYR A 489 17.97 19.17 1.25
N GLN A 490 16.83 18.67 1.76
CA GLN A 490 16.24 19.14 3.01
C GLN A 490 17.13 18.85 4.23
N SER A 491 17.89 17.75 4.22
CA SER A 491 18.85 17.42 5.29
C SER A 491 20.09 18.32 5.34
N ILE A 492 20.41 19.06 4.28
CA ILE A 492 21.54 20.03 4.29
C ILE A 492 21.17 21.30 5.07
N SER A 493 19.89 21.50 5.40
CA SER A 493 19.43 22.69 6.15
C SER A 493 19.04 22.39 7.61
N GLN A 494 19.29 21.16 8.10
CA GLN A 494 18.92 20.73 9.46
C GLN A 494 19.74 21.36 10.60
N CYS A 495 20.71 22.23 10.31
CA CYS A 495 21.49 22.96 11.32
C CYS A 495 21.06 24.42 11.54
N ASP A 496 20.10 24.95 10.78
CA ASP A 496 19.60 26.30 11.03
C ASP A 496 18.07 26.30 11.15
N PHE A 497 17.60 26.85 12.26
CA PHE A 497 16.22 27.20 12.59
C PHE A 497 15.63 28.28 11.64
N HIS A 498 16.00 28.24 10.35
CA HIS A 498 15.70 29.23 9.31
C HIS A 498 15.41 28.61 7.93
N SER A 499 15.05 27.33 7.85
CA SER A 499 14.80 26.64 6.57
C SER A 499 13.48 25.83 6.54
N GLY A 500 12.37 26.48 6.86
CA GLY A 500 11.11 26.44 6.09
C GLY A 500 10.39 25.13 5.74
N PHE A 501 10.71 23.95 6.29
CA PHE A 501 9.94 22.73 6.04
C PHE A 501 9.79 21.89 7.30
N LYS A 502 8.57 21.43 7.60
CA LYS A 502 8.28 20.58 8.77
C LYS A 502 7.94 19.16 8.34
N PHE A 503 8.75 18.19 8.77
CA PHE A 503 8.48 16.77 8.62
C PHE A 503 7.30 16.39 9.51
N LEU A 504 6.26 15.78 8.95
CA LEU A 504 5.01 15.62 9.69
C LEU A 504 4.69 14.17 10.04
N TRP A 505 4.90 13.17 9.16
CA TRP A 505 4.50 11.78 9.46
C TRP A 505 4.79 10.70 8.38
N HIS A 506 4.65 9.42 8.78
CA HIS A 506 4.55 8.25 7.88
C HIS A 506 3.63 7.12 8.39
N PHE A 507 2.88 6.46 7.49
CA PHE A 507 2.17 5.18 7.72
C PHE A 507 2.07 4.35 6.44
N SER A 508 2.39 3.06 6.56
CA SER A 508 2.67 2.14 5.44
C SER A 508 3.71 2.73 4.47
N ASP A 509 3.26 3.33 3.35
CA ASP A 509 4.09 3.97 2.31
C ASP A 509 4.00 5.51 2.26
N THR A 510 3.26 6.16 3.17
CA THR A 510 2.89 7.57 3.00
C THR A 510 3.86 8.55 3.67
N THR A 511 4.81 9.21 3.01
CA THR A 511 5.67 10.26 3.63
C THR A 511 5.05 11.64 3.45
N VAL A 512 4.78 12.44 4.49
CA VAL A 512 4.20 13.80 4.38
C VAL A 512 5.17 14.91 4.85
N PHE A 513 5.34 15.93 4.01
CA PHE A 513 6.10 17.16 4.22
C PHE A 513 5.17 18.39 4.15
N LEU A 514 5.46 19.41 4.97
CA LEU A 514 4.90 20.76 4.84
C LEU A 514 5.96 21.73 4.32
N SER A 515 5.65 22.45 3.24
CA SER A 515 6.37 23.66 2.82
C SER A 515 5.92 24.84 3.67
N GLU A 516 6.82 25.54 4.34
CA GLU A 516 6.56 26.90 4.85
C GLU A 516 6.77 27.97 3.77
#